data_AF-A0A4R5XVB5-F1
#
_entry.id   AF-A0A4R5XVB5-F1
#
_cell.length_a   1.000
_cell.length_b   1.000
_cell.length_c   1.000
_cell.angle_alpha   90.00
_cell.angle_beta   90.00
_cell.angle_gamma   90.00
#
_symmetry.space_group_name_H-M   'P 1'
#
loop_
_entity.id
_entity.type
_entity.pdbx_description
1 polymer ?
#
loop_
_entity_poly.entity_id
_entity_poly.type
_entity_poly.pdbx_seq_one_letter_code
_entity_poly.pdbx_strand_id
1 'polypeptide(L)' 'MRFQPAMIAINVIFAALTGFWTVQNIFRGEYAMAGLLGIICIVNAFIAIRRYQIAKIHDQRS' A
#
# COMPACT_ATOMS: atom_id res chain seq x y z
N MET A 1 19.45 0.88 11.17
CA MET A 1 17.99 1.04 10.97
C MET A 1 17.52 0.44 9.62
N ARG A 2 17.79 -0.85 9.33
CA ARG A 2 17.49 -1.45 8.00
C ARG A 2 16.04 -1.95 7.84
N PHE A 3 15.25 -1.99 8.91
CA PHE A 3 13.88 -2.51 8.91
C PHE A 3 12.83 -1.54 8.35
N GLN A 4 13.08 -0.22 8.39
CA GLN A 4 12.16 0.77 7.83
C GLN A 4 12.00 0.67 6.30
N PRO A 5 13.07 0.57 5.49
CA PRO A 5 12.91 0.41 4.04
C PRO A 5 12.29 -0.94 3.67
N ALA A 6 12.63 -2.02 4.38
CA ALA A 6 12.04 -3.33 4.15
C ALA A 6 10.53 -3.35 4.44
N MET A 7 10.07 -2.68 5.51
CA MET A 7 8.64 -2.57 5.80
C MET A 7 7.87 -1.73 4.76
N ILE A 8 8.50 -0.71 4.16
CA ILE A 8 7.87 0.06 3.07
C ILE A 8 7.72 -0.80 1.82
N ALA A 9 8.77 -1.53 1.44
CA ALA A 9 8.73 -2.43 0.29
C ALA A 9 7.63 -3.50 0.43
N ILE A 10 7.51 -4.11 1.61
CA ILE A 10 6.45 -5.09 1.91
C ILE A 10 5.08 -4.44 1.75
N ASN A 11 4.88 -3.22 2.26
CA ASN A 11 3.59 -2.54 2.17
C ASN A 11 3.18 -2.20 0.72
N VAL A 12 4.16 -1.84 -0.12
CA VAL A 12 3.94 -1.60 -1.55
C VAL A 12 3.56 -2.88 -2.28
N ILE A 13 4.25 -4.00 -2.00
CA ILE A 13 3.91 -5.31 -2.56
C ILE A 13 2.50 -5.73 -2.14
N PHE A 14 2.14 -5.51 -0.88
CA PHE A 14 0.82 -5.83 -0.35
C PHE A 14 -0.28 -4.98 -1.00
N ALA A 15 -0.02 -3.68 -1.21
CA ALA A 15 -0.94 -2.79 -1.90
C ALA A 15 -1.15 -3.22 -3.36
N ALA A 16 -0.09 -3.62 -4.08
CA ALA A 16 -0.20 -4.09 -5.45
C ALA A 16 -1.03 -5.39 -5.56
N LEU A 17 -0.78 -6.36 -4.67
CA LEU A 17 -1.55 -7.61 -4.61
C LEU A 17 -3.03 -7.36 -4.27
N THR A 18 -3.28 -6.48 -3.30
CA THR A 18 -4.64 -6.12 -2.88
C THR A 18 -5.37 -5.37 -3.99
N GLY A 19 -4.70 -4.46 -4.70
CA GLY A 19 -5.23 -3.77 -5.86
C GLY A 19 -5.57 -4.73 -7.01
N PHE A 20 -4.68 -5.68 -7.32
CA PHE A 20 -4.94 -6.71 -8.32
C PHE A 20 -6.17 -7.56 -7.98
N TRP A 21 -6.27 -8.00 -6.72
CA TRP A 21 -7.44 -8.74 -6.23
C TRP A 21 -8.71 -7.90 -6.32
N THR A 22 -8.63 -6.62 -5.96
CA THR A 22 -9.76 -5.67 -6.06
C THR A 22 -10.31 -5.64 -7.48
N VAL A 23 -9.43 -5.47 -8.48
CA VAL A 23 -9.82 -5.46 -9.90
C VAL A 23 -10.45 -6.79 -10.30
N GLN A 24 -9.90 -7.92 -9.88
CA GLN A 24 -10.48 -9.24 -10.14
C GLN A 24 -11.90 -9.39 -9.55
N ASN A 25 -12.15 -8.88 -8.35
CA ASN A 25 -13.47 -8.92 -7.73
C ASN A 25 -14.48 -8.00 -8.43
N ILE A 26 -14.03 -6.86 -8.98
CA ILE A 26 -14.86 -6.01 -9.85
C ILE A 26 -15.32 -6.80 -11.08
N PHE A 27 -14.39 -7.49 -11.75
CA PHE A 27 -14.73 -8.32 -12.92
C PHE A 27 -15.61 -9.53 -12.57
N ARG A 28 -15.53 -10.06 -11.35
CA ARG A 28 -16.42 -11.12 -10.84
C ARG A 28 -17.81 -10.62 -10.42
N GLY A 29 -18.06 -9.31 -10.43
CA GLY A 29 -19.33 -8.71 -10.02
C GLY A 29 -19.52 -8.57 -8.51
N GLU A 30 -18.48 -8.83 -7.71
CA GLU A 30 -18.49 -8.67 -6.26
C GLU A 30 -18.11 -7.24 -5.85
N TYR A 31 -18.95 -6.27 -6.22
CA TYR A 31 -18.68 -4.85 -6.02
C TYR A 31 -18.52 -4.43 -4.55
N ALA A 32 -19.24 -5.08 -3.63
CA ALA A 32 -19.10 -4.81 -2.19
C ALA A 32 -17.71 -5.20 -1.66
N MET A 33 -17.21 -6.37 -2.08
CA MET A 33 -15.90 -6.87 -1.72
C MET A 33 -14.79 -6.02 -2.35
N ALA A 34 -14.98 -5.62 -3.62
CA ALA A 34 -14.09 -4.72 -4.33
C ALA A 34 -14.03 -3.33 -3.69
N GLY A 35 -15.16 -2.77 -3.26
CA GLY A 35 -15.19 -1.48 -2.57
C GLY A 35 -14.37 -1.50 -1.28
N LEU A 36 -14.55 -2.55 -0.47
CA LEU A 36 -13.77 -2.76 0.76
C LEU A 36 -12.27 -2.91 0.49
N LEU A 37 -11.89 -3.76 -0.46
CA LEU A 37 -10.49 -3.97 -0.82
C LEU A 37 -9.85 -2.71 -1.43
N GLY A 38 -10.61 -1.94 -2.20
CA GLY A 38 -10.19 -0.65 -2.75
C GLY A 38 -9.88 0.36 -1.64
N ILE A 39 -10.74 0.48 -0.63
CA ILE A 39 -10.50 1.37 0.53
C ILE A 39 -9.23 0.92 1.29
N ILE A 40 -9.09 -0.38 1.56
CA ILE A 40 -7.90 -0.94 2.22
C ILE A 40 -6.63 -0.63 1.41
N CYS A 41 -6.69 -0.76 0.09
CA CYS A 41 -5.58 -0.46 -0.81
C CYS A 41 -5.17 1.03 -0.74
N ILE A 42 -6.15 1.95 -0.75
CA ILE A 42 -5.91 3.40 -0.65
C ILE A 42 -5.27 3.76 0.69
N VAL A 43 -5.79 3.21 1.80
CA VAL A 43 -5.26 3.45 3.14
C VAL A 43 -3.82 2.93 3.25
N ASN A 44 -3.54 1.74 2.73
CA ASN A 44 -2.19 1.18 2.71
C ASN A 44 -1.21 2.02 1.88
N ALA A 45 -1.64 2.48 0.69
CA ALA A 45 -0.85 3.37 -0.14
C ALA A 45 -0.54 4.70 0.57
N PHE A 46 -1.54 5.28 1.25
CA PHE A 46 -1.37 6.51 2.01
C PHE A 46 -0.34 6.35 3.15
N ILE A 47 -0.44 5.26 3.92
CA ILE A 47 0.53 4.96 5.00
C ILE A 47 1.94 4.74 4.43
N ALA A 48 2.05 4.03 3.29
CA ALA A 48 3.34 3.80 2.63
C ALA A 48 3.99 5.10 2.16
N ILE A 49 3.23 6.02 1.55
CA ILE A 49 3.73 7.33 1.11
C ILE A 49 4.19 8.17 2.31
N ARG A 50 3.40 8.21 3.39
CA ARG A 50 3.77 8.96 4.61
C ARG A 50 5.03 8.38 5.25
N ARG A 51 5.17 7.05 5.33
CA ARG A 51 6.40 6.40 5.80
C ARG A 51 7.59 6.69 4.90
N TYR A 52 7.40 6.70 3.58
CA TYR A 52 8.45 7.04 2.62
C TYR A 52 8.94 8.48 2.79
N GLN A 53 8.03 9.44 3.00
CA GLN A 53 8.41 10.83 3.29
C GLN A 53 9.23 10.96 4.58
N ILE A 54 8.86 10.26 5.64
CA ILE A 54 9.62 10.25 6.91
C ILE A 54 11.02 9.66 6.70
N ALA A 55 11.13 8.55 5.96
CA ALA A 55 12.41 7.92 5.64
C ALA A 55 13.30 8.85 4.79
N LYS A 56 12.72 9.52 3.78
CA LYS A 56 13.43 10.47 2.91
C LYS A 56 13.96 11.69 3.67
N ILE A 57 13.19 12.20 4.64
CA ILE A 57 13.64 13.32 5.50
C ILE A 57 14.80 12.91 6.41
N HIS A 58 14.83 11.66 6.89
CA HIS A 58 15.94 11.15 7.70
C HIS A 58 17.22 10.97 6.88
N ASP A 59 17.09 10.53 5.62
CA ASP A 59 18.23 10.32 4.71
C ASP A 59 18.86 11.66 4.26
N GLN A 60 18.06 12.71 4.07
CA GLN A 60 18.56 14.05 3.72
C GLN A 60 19.20 14.84 4.88
N ARG A 61 19.10 14.34 6.12
CA ARG A 61 19.63 15.02 7.32
C ARG A 61 20.95 14.42 7.82
N SER A 62 21.42 13.33 7.21
CA SER A 62 22.73 12.72 7.45
C SER A 62 23.73 13.16 6.38
#